data_AF-A0A2S7F3K7-F1
#
_entry.id   AF-A0A2S7F3K7-F1
#
_cell.length_a   1.000
_cell.length_b   1.000
_cell.length_c   1.000
_cell.angle_alpha   90.00
_cell.angle_beta   90.00
_cell.angle_gamma   90.00
#
_symmetry.space_group_name_H-M   'P 1'
#
loop_
_entity.id
_entity.type
_entity.pdbx_description
1 polymer ?
#
loop_
_entity_poly.entity_id
_entity_poly.type
_entity_poly.pdbx_seq_one_letter_code
_entity_poly.pdbx_strand_id
1 'polypeptide(L)'
;MTGTGWYNDLKNCGEEIASQSRNAAQSAHDKLFTGMNQTSPALMIAGDAIRAIAQDLLLDRLPSSTALGAYAGHSLQQLASCGIPTFAREVTMLNIYRLLANSKFAKENPFAIVGMQSMVSMMAILAHAKVRQPRMRRDQIAAVKGHFGMSDAQWDALPEAEKTKNMAIQRADSRRVTANQVIAESGFLTMSSLAAAAGDCTIPSQVLATQLRNIVYAGMRELIQASMKMVATRGPSTSGVNDNNMSAMATSYTLTSLLSTSAANIAVESIEQNREPRMPEDMDMSGFGESAAIAAVRALFNTAVEVVDAALTKHYETSQVGGEQTFNVGDKLPMTDHDRLLDNSIARFSWNQLAGMINLAMSKVAESSNLAARSDSASVFLSATSTAAGFGLSYRNTNQTYQAHARVRSAVAAQRQVVALEAISETPGAVAPSSEQWTRSQPDQPPADRMQEIGSSLTTISESIEPPLG
;
A
#
# COMPACT_ATOMS: atom_id res chain seq x y z
N MET A 1 -6.53 7.63 -47.89
CA MET A 1 -7.06 7.11 -46.62
C MET A 1 -7.19 8.29 -45.66
N THR A 2 -8.42 8.65 -45.29
CA THR A 2 -8.74 9.91 -44.59
C THR A 2 -8.69 9.72 -43.06
N GLY A 3 -8.10 10.67 -42.34
CA GLY A 3 -7.85 10.60 -40.89
C GLY A 3 -9.08 10.47 -39.97
N THR A 4 -10.28 10.50 -40.51
CA THR A 4 -11.55 10.28 -39.79
C THR A 4 -11.86 8.81 -39.52
N GLY A 5 -11.34 7.88 -40.34
CA GLY A 5 -11.56 6.43 -40.13
C GLY A 5 -10.83 5.91 -38.90
N TRP A 6 -9.55 6.27 -38.74
CA TRP A 6 -8.70 5.81 -37.64
C TRP A 6 -9.18 6.30 -36.25
N TYR A 7 -9.73 7.51 -36.18
CA TYR A 7 -10.30 8.05 -34.94
C TYR A 7 -11.58 7.31 -34.53
N ASN A 8 -12.43 6.98 -35.50
CA ASN A 8 -13.65 6.21 -35.23
C ASN A 8 -13.32 4.76 -34.86
N ASP A 9 -12.32 4.14 -35.49
CA ASP A 9 -11.88 2.78 -35.14
C ASP A 9 -11.26 2.71 -33.73
N LEU A 10 -10.47 3.71 -33.32
CA LEU A 10 -9.93 3.80 -31.96
C LEU A 10 -11.00 4.07 -30.91
N LYS A 11 -11.98 4.92 -31.24
CA LYS A 11 -13.12 5.19 -30.35
C LYS A 11 -13.98 3.95 -30.17
N ASN A 12 -14.30 3.25 -31.26
CA ASN A 12 -15.06 2.00 -31.23
C ASN A 12 -14.32 0.91 -30.45
N CYS A 13 -13.00 0.78 -30.65
CA CYS A 13 -12.15 -0.14 -29.88
C CYS A 13 -12.14 0.23 -28.37
N GLY A 14 -12.06 1.52 -28.03
CA GLY A 14 -12.14 2.00 -26.64
C GLY A 14 -13.49 1.75 -25.98
N GLU A 15 -14.59 1.95 -26.72
CA GLU A 15 -15.96 1.67 -26.25
C GLU A 15 -16.20 0.16 -26.08
N GLU A 16 -15.62 -0.65 -26.97
CA GLU A 16 -15.67 -2.11 -26.91
C GLU A 16 -14.86 -2.65 -25.72
N ILE A 17 -13.63 -2.15 -25.49
CA ILE A 17 -12.83 -2.48 -24.30
C ILE A 17 -13.53 -2.03 -23.01
N ALA A 18 -14.17 -0.86 -23.00
CA ALA A 18 -14.91 -0.36 -21.84
C ALA A 18 -16.18 -1.20 -21.57
N SER A 19 -16.88 -1.62 -22.63
CA SER A 19 -18.03 -2.51 -22.55
C SER A 19 -17.64 -3.90 -22.04
N GLN A 20 -16.56 -4.47 -22.60
CA GLN A 20 -15.99 -5.75 -22.17
C GLN A 20 -15.51 -5.69 -20.71
N SER A 21 -14.90 -4.59 -20.29
CA SER A 21 -14.47 -4.37 -18.90
C SER A 21 -15.67 -4.28 -17.94
N ARG A 22 -16.78 -3.66 -18.35
CA ARG A 22 -18.02 -3.60 -17.55
C ARG A 22 -18.67 -4.98 -17.40
N ASN A 23 -18.79 -5.73 -18.50
CA ASN A 23 -19.36 -7.07 -18.49
C ASN A 23 -18.49 -8.05 -17.68
N ALA A 24 -17.17 -7.92 -17.78
CA ALA A 24 -16.25 -8.67 -16.96
C ALA A 24 -16.32 -8.29 -15.47
N ALA A 25 -16.49 -7.00 -15.15
CA ALA A 25 -16.67 -6.55 -13.77
C ALA A 25 -17.99 -7.04 -13.17
N GLN A 26 -19.08 -7.09 -13.95
CA GLN A 26 -20.36 -7.68 -13.53
C GLN A 26 -20.26 -9.20 -13.37
N SER A 27 -19.63 -9.91 -14.31
CA SER A 27 -19.39 -11.35 -14.15
C SER A 27 -18.49 -11.66 -12.97
N ALA A 28 -17.46 -10.85 -12.73
CA ALA A 28 -16.60 -10.94 -11.56
C ALA A 28 -17.39 -10.62 -10.28
N HIS A 29 -18.27 -9.62 -10.29
CA HIS A 29 -19.16 -9.29 -9.19
C HIS A 29 -20.06 -10.48 -8.84
N ASP A 30 -20.76 -11.05 -9.82
CA ASP A 30 -21.70 -12.15 -9.58
C ASP A 30 -20.97 -13.42 -9.12
N LYS A 31 -19.83 -13.76 -9.74
CA LYS A 31 -18.99 -14.89 -9.28
C LYS A 31 -18.37 -14.64 -7.91
N LEU A 32 -17.99 -13.40 -7.60
CA LEU A 32 -17.49 -12.99 -6.29
C LEU A 32 -18.58 -13.11 -5.23
N PHE A 33 -19.81 -12.65 -5.50
CA PHE A 33 -20.93 -12.75 -4.56
C PHE A 33 -21.42 -14.18 -4.40
N THR A 34 -21.48 -14.98 -5.46
CA THR A 34 -21.77 -16.42 -5.37
C THR A 34 -20.67 -17.17 -4.60
N GLY A 35 -19.40 -16.89 -4.91
CA GLY A 35 -18.26 -17.44 -4.18
C GLY A 35 -18.27 -17.04 -2.71
N MET A 36 -18.48 -15.76 -2.40
CA MET A 36 -18.58 -15.21 -1.04
C MET A 36 -19.77 -15.76 -0.25
N ASN A 37 -20.92 -15.98 -0.90
CA ASN A 37 -22.09 -16.60 -0.26
C ASN A 37 -21.83 -18.07 0.11
N GLN A 38 -20.95 -18.78 -0.62
CA GLN A 38 -20.57 -20.17 -0.35
C GLN A 38 -19.35 -20.30 0.57
N THR A 39 -18.44 -19.31 0.57
CA THR A 39 -17.28 -19.22 1.50
C THR A 39 -17.58 -18.46 2.77
N SER A 40 -18.84 -18.08 2.98
CA SER A 40 -19.26 -17.21 4.09
C SER A 40 -18.71 -17.64 5.46
N PRO A 41 -18.55 -18.93 5.83
CA PRO A 41 -17.99 -19.26 7.13
C PRO A 41 -16.52 -18.88 7.28
N ALA A 42 -15.65 -19.17 6.30
CA ALA A 42 -14.23 -18.85 6.39
C ALA A 42 -13.94 -17.36 6.16
N LEU A 43 -14.71 -16.72 5.28
CA LEU A 43 -14.67 -15.27 5.03
C LEU A 43 -15.22 -14.48 6.22
N MET A 44 -16.27 -14.97 6.89
CA MET A 44 -16.74 -14.43 8.16
C MET A 44 -15.75 -14.70 9.27
N ILE A 45 -15.16 -15.89 9.42
CA ILE A 45 -14.14 -16.15 10.46
C ILE A 45 -12.92 -15.24 10.27
N ALA A 46 -12.46 -15.03 9.03
CA ALA A 46 -11.36 -14.12 8.76
C ALA A 46 -11.75 -12.65 8.92
N GLY A 47 -12.93 -12.26 8.44
CA GLY A 47 -13.49 -10.93 8.62
C GLY A 47 -13.73 -10.61 10.10
N ASP A 48 -14.22 -11.57 10.88
CA ASP A 48 -14.46 -11.53 12.31
C ASP A 48 -13.14 -11.59 13.09
N ALA A 49 -12.10 -12.28 12.61
CA ALA A 49 -10.78 -12.25 13.23
C ALA A 49 -10.05 -10.93 12.94
N ILE A 50 -10.13 -10.40 11.71
CA ILE A 50 -9.62 -9.06 11.36
C ILE A 50 -10.40 -7.99 12.12
N ARG A 51 -11.73 -8.14 12.22
CA ARG A 51 -12.59 -7.28 13.02
C ARG A 51 -12.28 -7.42 14.50
N ALA A 52 -12.05 -8.62 15.03
CA ALA A 52 -11.70 -8.86 16.43
C ALA A 52 -10.32 -8.27 16.75
N ILE A 53 -9.33 -8.39 15.86
CA ILE A 53 -8.04 -7.71 16.01
C ILE A 53 -8.22 -6.20 15.94
N ALA A 54 -9.05 -5.70 15.01
CA ALA A 54 -9.42 -4.29 14.98
C ALA A 54 -10.23 -3.90 16.23
N GLN A 55 -10.98 -4.80 16.85
CA GLN A 55 -11.78 -4.53 18.04
C GLN A 55 -10.91 -4.48 19.29
N ASP A 56 -10.07 -5.49 19.48
CA ASP A 56 -9.17 -5.64 20.62
C ASP A 56 -8.04 -4.58 20.58
N LEU A 57 -7.57 -4.20 19.39
CA LEU A 57 -6.54 -3.16 19.23
C LEU A 57 -7.07 -1.73 19.05
N LEU A 58 -8.27 -1.56 18.48
CA LEU A 58 -8.85 -0.23 18.20
C LEU A 58 -10.20 -0.03 18.92
N LEU A 59 -11.21 -0.91 18.74
CA LEU A 59 -12.61 -0.61 19.05
C LEU A 59 -13.04 -0.71 20.52
N ASP A 60 -12.41 -1.55 21.36
CA ASP A 60 -12.64 -1.54 22.82
C ASP A 60 -12.13 -0.23 23.47
N ARG A 61 -11.49 0.62 22.67
CA ARG A 61 -11.02 1.97 23.04
C ARG A 61 -11.55 3.08 22.13
N LEU A 62 -12.60 2.89 21.32
CA LEU A 62 -13.24 3.99 20.58
C LEU A 62 -14.55 4.40 21.29
N PRO A 63 -14.54 5.42 22.16
CA PRO A 63 -15.73 5.89 22.84
C PRO A 63 -16.47 6.98 22.04
N SER A 64 -16.05 7.31 20.80
CA SER A 64 -16.51 8.51 20.10
C SER A 64 -16.76 8.32 18.59
N SER A 65 -17.73 9.08 18.07
CA SER A 65 -18.07 9.17 16.64
C SER A 65 -16.89 9.59 15.76
N THR A 66 -15.96 10.39 16.32
CA THR A 66 -14.73 10.84 15.67
C THR A 66 -13.82 9.68 15.27
N ALA A 67 -13.67 8.70 16.17
CA ALA A 67 -12.87 7.51 15.96
C ALA A 67 -13.46 6.58 14.88
N LEU A 68 -14.79 6.41 14.88
CA LEU A 68 -15.49 5.65 13.85
C LEU A 68 -15.36 6.33 12.47
N GLY A 69 -15.49 7.65 12.42
CA GLY A 69 -15.28 8.43 11.20
C GLY A 69 -13.85 8.30 10.65
N ALA A 70 -12.84 8.34 11.51
CA ALA A 70 -11.45 8.15 11.10
C ALA A 70 -11.21 6.75 10.52
N TYR A 71 -11.79 5.71 11.13
CA TYR A 71 -11.72 4.35 10.59
C TYR A 71 -12.39 4.22 9.22
N ALA A 72 -13.54 4.85 9.02
CA ALA A 72 -14.21 4.93 7.72
C ALA A 72 -13.35 5.66 6.68
N GLY A 73 -12.68 6.75 7.07
CA GLY A 73 -11.70 7.45 6.25
C GLY A 73 -10.53 6.55 5.84
N HIS A 74 -9.94 5.81 6.78
CA HIS A 74 -8.91 4.82 6.48
C HIS A 74 -9.40 3.75 5.51
N SER A 75 -10.63 3.27 5.69
CA SER A 75 -11.27 2.29 4.81
C SER A 75 -11.37 2.78 3.37
N LEU A 76 -11.93 3.98 3.16
CA LEU A 76 -12.06 4.58 1.83
C LEU A 76 -10.69 4.84 1.18
N GLN A 77 -9.75 5.38 1.96
CA GLN A 77 -8.41 5.68 1.46
C GLN A 77 -7.63 4.42 1.10
N GLN A 78 -7.72 3.34 1.88
CA GLN A 78 -7.01 2.10 1.56
C GLN A 78 -7.70 1.30 0.48
N LEU A 79 -9.03 1.38 0.34
CA LEU A 79 -9.70 0.79 -0.81
C LEU A 79 -9.17 1.39 -2.12
N ALA A 80 -9.08 2.72 -2.18
CA ALA A 80 -8.56 3.41 -3.36
C ALA A 80 -7.05 3.21 -3.54
N SER A 81 -6.27 3.36 -2.47
CA SER A 81 -4.80 3.40 -2.57
C SER A 81 -4.11 2.05 -2.41
N CYS A 82 -4.81 1.03 -1.91
CA CYS A 82 -4.31 -0.34 -1.79
C CYS A 82 -5.17 -1.31 -2.59
N GLY A 83 -6.49 -1.31 -2.41
CA GLY A 83 -7.41 -2.23 -3.08
C GLY A 83 -7.33 -2.17 -4.60
N ILE A 84 -7.53 -0.99 -5.19
CA ILE A 84 -7.45 -0.79 -6.64
C ILE A 84 -6.07 -1.20 -7.20
N PRO A 85 -4.93 -0.73 -6.65
CA PRO A 85 -3.62 -1.22 -7.07
C PRO A 85 -3.42 -2.73 -6.91
N THR A 86 -4.00 -3.35 -5.88
CA THR A 86 -3.93 -4.80 -5.67
C THR A 86 -4.71 -5.54 -6.74
N PHE A 87 -5.91 -5.08 -7.08
CA PHE A 87 -6.66 -5.66 -8.18
C PHE A 87 -5.86 -5.56 -9.49
N ALA A 88 -5.35 -4.37 -9.80
CA ALA A 88 -4.56 -4.12 -11.00
C ALA A 88 -3.30 -5.00 -11.07
N ARG A 89 -2.56 -5.16 -9.96
CA ARG A 89 -1.35 -6.00 -9.93
C ARG A 89 -1.68 -7.49 -10.13
N GLU A 90 -2.79 -7.99 -9.57
CA GLU A 90 -3.16 -9.41 -9.71
C GLU A 90 -3.60 -9.72 -11.14
N VAL A 91 -4.38 -8.83 -11.77
CA VAL A 91 -4.73 -8.95 -13.20
C VAL A 91 -3.48 -8.85 -14.08
N THR A 92 -2.57 -7.93 -13.77
CA THR A 92 -1.29 -7.77 -14.48
C THR A 92 -0.45 -9.04 -14.41
N MET A 93 -0.29 -9.59 -13.20
CA MET A 93 0.44 -10.84 -12.96
C MET A 93 -0.09 -11.98 -13.82
N LEU A 94 -1.40 -12.17 -13.82
CA LEU A 94 -2.07 -13.25 -14.53
C LEU A 94 -1.82 -13.17 -16.04
N ASN A 95 -1.97 -11.98 -16.63
CA ASN A 95 -1.76 -11.78 -18.06
C ASN A 95 -0.29 -11.96 -18.45
N ILE A 96 0.64 -11.38 -17.68
CA ILE A 96 2.07 -11.51 -17.96
C ILE A 96 2.53 -12.95 -17.80
N TYR A 97 2.14 -13.61 -16.70
CA TYR A 97 2.54 -14.99 -16.45
C TYR A 97 2.02 -15.93 -17.55
N ARG A 98 0.74 -15.81 -17.94
CA ARG A 98 0.18 -16.61 -19.03
C ARG A 98 0.88 -16.34 -20.35
N LEU A 99 1.16 -15.08 -20.67
CA LEU A 99 1.90 -14.71 -21.87
C LEU A 99 3.29 -15.35 -21.90
N LEU A 100 4.02 -15.26 -20.79
CA LEU A 100 5.38 -15.78 -20.70
C LEU A 100 5.41 -17.30 -20.66
N ALA A 101 4.76 -17.93 -19.69
CA ALA A 101 4.83 -19.37 -19.45
C ALA A 101 4.27 -20.21 -20.61
N ASN A 102 3.31 -19.67 -21.38
CA ASN A 102 2.79 -20.36 -22.57
C ASN A 102 3.52 -20.01 -23.86
N SER A 103 4.37 -18.97 -23.87
CA SER A 103 5.09 -18.60 -25.08
C SER A 103 6.09 -19.68 -25.51
N LYS A 104 6.16 -19.91 -26.82
CA LYS A 104 7.23 -20.72 -27.43
C LYS A 104 8.61 -20.19 -27.05
N PHE A 105 8.77 -18.87 -27.05
CA PHE A 105 10.01 -18.20 -26.69
C PHE A 105 10.51 -18.58 -25.29
N ALA A 106 9.67 -18.49 -24.25
CA ALA A 106 10.10 -18.81 -22.88
C ALA A 106 10.46 -20.28 -22.72
N LYS A 107 9.71 -21.19 -23.36
CA LYS A 107 9.96 -22.63 -23.34
C LYS A 107 11.29 -22.99 -24.02
N GLU A 108 11.60 -22.36 -25.15
CA GLU A 108 12.85 -22.58 -25.89
C GLU A 108 14.05 -21.82 -25.29
N ASN A 109 13.80 -20.72 -24.57
CA ASN A 109 14.85 -19.85 -24.03
C ASN A 109 14.60 -19.47 -22.55
N PRO A 110 14.58 -20.42 -21.59
CA PRO A 110 14.34 -20.11 -20.17
C PRO A 110 15.33 -19.09 -19.60
N PHE A 111 16.61 -19.16 -19.99
CA PHE A 111 17.63 -18.20 -19.57
C PHE A 111 17.41 -16.79 -20.11
N ALA A 112 16.69 -16.62 -21.22
CA ALA A 112 16.34 -15.29 -21.70
C ALA A 112 15.36 -14.60 -20.72
N ILE A 113 14.44 -15.36 -20.11
CA ILE A 113 13.53 -14.85 -19.08
C ILE A 113 14.31 -14.49 -17.81
N VAL A 114 15.28 -15.31 -17.41
CA VAL A 114 16.21 -14.99 -16.31
C VAL A 114 17.00 -13.71 -16.62
N GLY A 115 17.43 -13.52 -17.87
CA GLY A 115 18.07 -12.28 -18.33
C GLY A 115 17.16 -11.05 -18.17
N MET A 116 15.90 -11.14 -18.60
CA MET A 116 14.91 -10.06 -18.43
C MET A 116 14.67 -9.72 -16.96
N GLN A 117 14.47 -10.73 -16.13
CA GLN A 117 14.35 -10.58 -14.69
C GLN A 117 15.58 -9.87 -14.10
N SER A 118 16.79 -10.29 -14.48
CA SER A 118 18.04 -9.71 -13.97
C SER A 118 18.16 -8.22 -14.29
N MET A 119 17.67 -7.77 -15.45
CA MET A 119 17.60 -6.35 -15.78
C MET A 119 16.66 -5.59 -14.83
N VAL A 120 15.47 -6.12 -14.57
CA VAL A 120 14.52 -5.52 -13.63
C VAL A 120 15.10 -5.47 -12.22
N SER A 121 15.73 -6.56 -11.76
CA SER A 121 16.45 -6.65 -10.48
C SER A 121 17.53 -5.57 -10.35
N MET A 122 18.37 -5.43 -11.38
CA MET A 122 19.45 -4.43 -11.39
C MET A 122 18.88 -3.01 -11.33
N MET A 123 17.84 -2.71 -12.11
CA MET A 123 17.19 -1.41 -12.10
C MET A 123 16.57 -1.10 -10.73
N ALA A 124 15.97 -2.07 -10.07
CA ALA A 124 15.44 -1.90 -8.72
C ALA A 124 16.55 -1.60 -7.69
N ILE A 125 17.66 -2.35 -7.73
CA ILE A 125 18.82 -2.09 -6.86
C ILE A 125 19.41 -0.70 -7.12
N LEU A 126 19.53 -0.30 -8.39
CA LEU A 126 19.99 1.04 -8.77
C LEU A 126 19.01 2.13 -8.29
N ALA A 127 17.70 1.90 -8.36
CA ALA A 127 16.70 2.83 -7.85
C ALA A 127 16.90 3.07 -6.34
N HIS A 128 17.21 2.03 -5.56
CA HIS A 128 17.60 2.20 -4.15
C HIS A 128 18.86 3.05 -3.99
N ALA A 129 19.92 2.74 -4.75
CA ALA A 129 21.24 3.34 -4.57
C ALA A 129 21.34 4.78 -5.11
N LYS A 130 20.62 5.09 -6.19
CA LYS A 130 20.76 6.33 -6.98
C LYS A 130 19.56 7.27 -6.84
N VAL A 131 18.39 6.77 -6.42
CA VAL A 131 17.20 7.60 -6.22
C VAL A 131 16.86 7.69 -4.74
N ARG A 132 16.43 6.59 -4.12
CA ARG A 132 15.93 6.58 -2.74
C ARG A 132 16.97 7.05 -1.71
N GLN A 133 18.15 6.43 -1.71
CA GLN A 133 19.19 6.72 -0.73
C GLN A 133 19.69 8.18 -0.78
N PRO A 134 19.99 8.76 -1.96
CA PRO A 134 20.35 10.17 -2.06
C PRO A 134 19.22 11.10 -1.59
N ARG A 135 17.96 10.79 -1.91
CA ARG A 135 16.80 11.58 -1.46
C ARG A 135 16.68 11.61 0.06
N MET A 136 16.91 10.48 0.74
CA MET A 136 16.95 10.40 2.21
C MET A 136 18.06 11.28 2.82
N ARG A 137 19.19 11.46 2.13
CA ARG A 137 20.37 12.19 2.64
C ARG A 137 20.28 13.70 2.50
N ARG A 138 19.23 14.22 1.85
CA ARG A 138 19.04 15.67 1.65
C ARG A 138 18.92 16.43 2.97
N ASP A 139 18.37 15.80 4.00
CA ASP A 139 18.35 16.33 5.36
C ASP A 139 18.42 15.17 6.36
N GLN A 140 19.61 14.98 6.96
CA GLN A 140 19.82 13.85 7.85
C GLN A 140 19.12 14.00 9.20
N ILE A 141 18.97 15.23 9.70
CA ILE A 141 18.32 15.49 10.99
C ILE A 141 16.82 15.24 10.83
N ALA A 142 16.21 15.73 9.75
CA ALA A 142 14.83 15.41 9.40
C ALA A 142 14.61 13.90 9.23
N ALA A 143 15.55 13.20 8.58
CA ALA A 143 15.47 11.75 8.41
C ALA A 143 15.44 11.02 9.75
N VAL A 144 16.29 11.39 10.71
CA VAL A 144 16.31 10.78 12.04
C VAL A 144 15.03 11.10 12.83
N LYS A 145 14.59 12.36 12.81
CA LYS A 145 13.34 12.76 13.47
C LYS A 145 12.14 11.98 12.93
N GLY A 146 12.06 11.79 11.62
CA GLY A 146 11.04 10.93 11.01
C GLY A 146 11.20 9.46 11.38
N HIS A 147 12.41 8.90 11.33
CA HIS A 147 12.67 7.49 11.62
C HIS A 147 12.21 7.05 13.02
N PHE A 148 12.41 7.92 14.01
CA PHE A 148 12.06 7.66 15.40
C PHE A 148 10.76 8.33 15.85
N GLY A 149 10.00 8.95 14.95
CA GLY A 149 8.75 9.64 15.28
C GLY A 149 8.93 10.79 16.29
N MET A 150 10.08 11.47 16.26
CA MET A 150 10.44 12.52 17.23
C MET A 150 9.91 13.91 16.80
N SER A 151 9.58 14.74 17.78
CA SER A 151 9.39 16.19 17.61
C SER A 151 10.74 16.94 17.60
N ASP A 152 10.72 18.21 17.19
CA ASP A 152 11.93 19.04 17.20
C ASP A 152 12.44 19.26 18.64
N ALA A 153 11.54 19.54 19.59
CA ALA A 153 11.89 19.67 21.01
C ALA A 153 12.49 18.38 21.61
N GLN A 154 11.96 17.21 21.21
CA GLN A 154 12.52 15.92 21.64
C GLN A 154 13.93 15.73 21.09
N TRP A 155 14.19 16.11 19.84
CA TRP A 155 15.51 16.01 19.25
C TRP A 155 16.52 16.95 19.93
N ASP A 156 16.14 18.20 20.19
CA ASP A 156 17.03 19.20 20.78
C ASP A 156 17.42 18.84 22.22
N ALA A 157 16.51 18.19 22.95
CA ALA A 157 16.76 17.70 24.31
C ALA A 157 17.69 16.48 24.38
N LEU A 158 17.99 15.80 23.27
CA LEU A 158 18.89 14.65 23.27
C LEU A 158 20.35 15.05 23.49
N PRO A 159 21.13 14.30 24.30
CA PRO A 159 22.58 14.42 24.34
C PRO A 159 23.21 14.17 22.95
N GLU A 160 24.33 14.82 22.64
CA GLU A 160 25.01 14.68 21.34
C GLU A 160 25.46 13.24 21.02
N ALA A 161 25.82 12.46 22.05
CA ALA A 161 26.13 11.05 21.91
C ALA A 161 24.91 10.25 21.40
N GLU A 162 23.71 10.57 21.90
CA GLU A 162 22.47 9.92 21.48
C GLU A 162 22.04 10.36 20.09
N LYS A 163 22.19 11.64 19.74
CA LYS A 163 21.96 12.14 18.37
C LYS A 163 22.84 11.39 17.37
N THR A 164 24.13 11.20 17.68
CA THR A 164 25.08 10.45 16.85
C THR A 164 24.70 8.98 16.70
N LYS A 165 24.31 8.34 17.81
CA LYS A 165 23.82 6.96 17.81
C LYS A 165 22.57 6.81 16.95
N ASN A 166 21.58 7.69 17.11
CA ASN A 166 20.33 7.65 16.35
C ASN A 166 20.56 7.89 14.85
N MET A 167 21.47 8.80 14.50
CA MET A 167 21.92 8.97 13.11
C MET A 167 22.53 7.69 12.53
N ALA A 168 23.35 6.96 13.30
CA ALA A 168 23.94 5.71 12.84
C ALA A 168 22.89 4.60 12.66
N ILE A 169 21.94 4.47 13.60
CA ILE A 169 20.84 3.51 13.53
C ILE A 169 19.96 3.78 12.31
N GLN A 170 19.51 5.02 12.12
CA GLN A 170 18.67 5.39 10.97
C GLN A 170 19.36 5.06 9.63
N ARG A 171 20.65 5.34 9.51
CA ARG A 171 21.43 5.00 8.30
C ARG A 171 21.53 3.48 8.11
N ALA A 172 21.75 2.73 9.19
CA ALA A 172 21.82 1.27 9.14
C ALA A 172 20.48 0.66 8.72
N ASP A 173 19.36 1.11 9.30
CA ASP A 173 18.02 0.61 8.97
C ASP A 173 17.60 0.98 7.54
N SER A 174 17.90 2.20 7.10
CA SER A 174 17.70 2.59 5.70
C SER A 174 18.52 1.73 4.75
N ARG A 175 19.76 1.33 5.11
CA ARG A 175 20.55 0.37 4.32
C ARG A 175 19.96 -1.03 4.35
N ARG A 176 19.35 -1.48 5.46
CA ARG A 176 18.64 -2.77 5.54
C ARG A 176 17.50 -2.86 4.53
N VAL A 177 16.77 -1.76 4.29
CA VAL A 177 15.75 -1.72 3.23
C VAL A 177 16.37 -1.96 1.83
N THR A 178 17.58 -1.46 1.56
CA THR A 178 18.30 -1.81 0.32
C THR A 178 18.85 -3.24 0.34
N ALA A 179 19.32 -3.72 1.48
CA ALA A 179 19.78 -5.10 1.62
C ALA A 179 18.63 -6.10 1.35
N ASN A 180 17.42 -5.81 1.83
CA ASN A 180 16.22 -6.61 1.57
C ASN A 180 15.96 -6.74 0.07
N GLN A 181 16.09 -5.65 -0.69
CA GLN A 181 15.99 -5.67 -2.16
C GLN A 181 17.04 -6.59 -2.75
N VAL A 182 18.32 -6.44 -2.38
CA VAL A 182 19.41 -7.29 -2.89
C VAL A 182 19.18 -8.77 -2.55
N ILE A 183 18.77 -9.07 -1.32
CA ILE A 183 18.46 -10.43 -0.85
C ILE A 183 17.33 -11.03 -1.68
N ALA A 184 16.24 -10.28 -1.86
CA ALA A 184 15.09 -10.73 -2.65
C ALA A 184 15.49 -11.06 -4.09
N GLU A 185 16.19 -10.14 -4.75
CA GLU A 185 16.63 -10.35 -6.14
C GLU A 185 17.66 -11.48 -6.29
N SER A 186 18.56 -11.64 -5.32
CA SER A 186 19.53 -12.74 -5.32
C SER A 186 18.84 -14.10 -5.17
N GLY A 187 17.85 -14.20 -4.27
CA GLY A 187 17.05 -15.40 -4.10
C GLY A 187 16.25 -15.73 -5.35
N PHE A 188 15.59 -14.74 -5.94
CA PHE A 188 14.86 -14.87 -7.20
C PHE A 188 15.76 -15.29 -8.37
N LEU A 189 16.94 -14.70 -8.50
CA LEU A 189 17.91 -15.06 -9.54
C LEU A 189 18.37 -16.51 -9.37
N THR A 190 18.67 -16.92 -8.14
CA THR A 190 19.12 -18.29 -7.82
C THR A 190 18.05 -19.30 -8.20
N MET A 191 16.81 -19.15 -7.71
CA MET A 191 15.72 -20.08 -7.99
C MET A 191 15.38 -20.13 -9.49
N SER A 192 15.37 -18.99 -10.16
CA SER A 192 15.05 -18.93 -11.60
C SER A 192 16.17 -19.52 -12.45
N SER A 193 17.44 -19.31 -12.08
CA SER A 193 18.58 -19.89 -12.80
C SER A 193 18.62 -21.41 -12.66
N LEU A 194 18.34 -21.94 -11.45
CA LEU A 194 18.26 -23.39 -11.22
C LEU A 194 17.12 -24.02 -12.01
N ALA A 195 15.94 -23.40 -12.03
CA ALA A 195 14.81 -23.87 -12.84
C ALA A 195 15.11 -23.81 -14.34
N ALA A 196 15.67 -22.70 -14.83
CA ALA A 196 16.07 -22.56 -16.23
C ALA A 196 17.11 -23.59 -16.65
N ALA A 197 18.07 -23.92 -15.78
CA ALA A 197 19.06 -24.96 -16.02
C ALA A 197 18.43 -26.36 -16.14
N ALA A 198 17.30 -26.59 -15.47
CA ALA A 198 16.50 -27.81 -15.59
C ALA A 198 15.52 -27.79 -16.78
N GLY A 199 15.54 -26.75 -17.62
CA GLY A 199 14.60 -26.57 -18.73
C GLY A 199 13.21 -26.07 -18.31
N ASP A 200 13.03 -25.67 -17.05
CA ASP A 200 11.76 -25.15 -16.53
C ASP A 200 11.69 -23.62 -16.71
N CYS A 201 10.79 -23.18 -17.59
CA CYS A 201 10.52 -21.76 -17.84
C CYS A 201 9.45 -21.17 -16.90
N THR A 202 8.76 -21.97 -16.11
CA THR A 202 7.63 -21.53 -15.26
C THR A 202 8.11 -20.65 -14.12
N ILE A 203 9.17 -21.04 -13.41
CA ILE A 203 9.71 -20.25 -12.29
C ILE A 203 10.30 -18.91 -12.74
N PRO A 204 11.18 -18.83 -13.76
CA PRO A 204 11.61 -17.54 -14.30
C PRO A 204 10.44 -16.65 -14.73
N SER A 205 9.41 -17.24 -15.37
CA SER A 205 8.22 -16.50 -15.81
C SER A 205 7.40 -15.97 -14.63
N GLN A 206 7.23 -16.78 -13.58
CA GLN A 206 6.53 -16.41 -12.35
C GLN A 206 7.27 -15.28 -11.63
N VAL A 207 8.59 -15.35 -11.56
CA VAL A 207 9.40 -14.33 -10.89
C VAL A 207 9.37 -13.01 -11.67
N LEU A 208 9.56 -13.04 -12.99
CA LEU A 208 9.45 -11.83 -13.82
C LEU A 208 8.07 -11.19 -13.72
N ALA A 209 7.00 -12.00 -13.81
CA ALA A 209 5.64 -11.51 -13.63
C ALA A 209 5.43 -10.93 -12.21
N THR A 210 6.03 -11.52 -11.18
CA THR A 210 5.98 -11.04 -9.79
C THR A 210 6.69 -9.70 -9.63
N GLN A 211 7.84 -9.51 -10.26
CA GLN A 211 8.52 -8.21 -10.28
C GLN A 211 7.65 -7.15 -10.95
N LEU A 212 7.10 -7.45 -12.13
CA LEU A 212 6.31 -6.48 -12.91
C LEU A 212 5.02 -6.09 -12.19
N ARG A 213 4.29 -7.05 -11.59
CA ARG A 213 3.11 -6.72 -10.77
C ARG A 213 3.49 -5.84 -9.57
N ASN A 214 4.65 -6.07 -8.95
CA ASN A 214 5.08 -5.31 -7.78
C ASN A 214 5.48 -3.87 -8.15
N ILE A 215 6.02 -3.65 -9.35
CA ILE A 215 6.25 -2.29 -9.91
C ILE A 215 4.92 -1.57 -10.07
N VAL A 216 3.94 -2.20 -10.73
CA VAL A 216 2.59 -1.62 -10.95
C VAL A 216 1.94 -1.27 -9.62
N TYR A 217 1.95 -2.20 -8.67
CA TYR A 217 1.37 -1.97 -7.34
C TYR A 217 2.04 -0.81 -6.61
N ALA A 218 3.37 -0.80 -6.52
CA ALA A 218 4.10 0.22 -5.78
C ALA A 218 3.91 1.61 -6.40
N GLY A 219 3.97 1.72 -7.73
CA GLY A 219 3.76 2.97 -8.45
C GLY A 219 2.33 3.50 -8.29
N MET A 220 1.32 2.68 -8.57
CA MET A 220 -0.08 3.09 -8.46
C MET A 220 -0.46 3.44 -7.02
N ARG A 221 -0.05 2.62 -6.05
CA ARG A 221 -0.32 2.86 -4.63
C ARG A 221 0.25 4.19 -4.18
N GLU A 222 1.53 4.45 -4.44
CA GLU A 222 2.11 5.72 -4.02
C GLU A 222 1.52 6.92 -4.74
N LEU A 223 1.12 6.78 -6.01
CA LEU A 223 0.49 7.86 -6.75
C LEU A 223 -0.87 8.24 -6.15
N ILE A 224 -1.68 7.24 -5.84
CA ILE A 224 -2.99 7.46 -5.23
C ILE A 224 -2.82 7.99 -3.80
N GLN A 225 -1.91 7.42 -2.99
CA GLN A 225 -1.61 7.94 -1.64
C GLN A 225 -1.03 9.35 -1.65
N ALA A 226 -0.29 9.72 -2.69
CA ALA A 226 0.24 11.07 -2.88
C ALA A 226 -0.84 12.08 -3.30
N SER A 227 -1.98 11.60 -3.79
CA SER A 227 -3.08 12.42 -4.33
C SER A 227 -4.26 12.52 -3.37
N MET A 228 -4.43 11.54 -2.47
CA MET A 228 -5.60 11.45 -1.61
C MET A 228 -5.29 11.34 -0.11
N LYS A 229 -6.15 11.99 0.69
CA LYS A 229 -6.17 11.95 2.14
C LYS A 229 -7.62 11.98 2.61
N MET A 230 -8.01 10.99 3.41
CA MET A 230 -9.35 10.85 3.99
C MET A 230 -9.34 10.93 5.53
N VAL A 231 -8.14 11.03 6.13
CA VAL A 231 -7.95 11.10 7.58
C VAL A 231 -6.96 12.21 7.92
N ALA A 232 -7.32 13.05 8.88
CA ALA A 232 -6.47 14.08 9.45
C ALA A 232 -6.11 13.79 10.92
N THR A 233 -5.18 14.59 11.45
CA THR A 233 -4.81 14.60 12.86
C THR A 233 -5.20 15.94 13.45
N ARG A 234 -5.79 15.93 14.64
CA ARG A 234 -6.08 17.11 15.47
C ARG A 234 -5.22 17.08 16.72
N GLY A 235 -4.74 18.25 17.14
CA GLY A 235 -3.86 18.38 18.31
C GLY A 235 -2.37 18.30 17.94
N PRO A 236 -1.49 18.09 18.94
CA PRO A 236 -0.05 17.97 18.73
C PRO A 236 0.27 16.85 17.74
N SER A 237 1.27 17.07 16.88
CA SER A 237 1.72 16.09 15.89
C SER A 237 3.19 15.74 16.11
N THR A 238 3.54 14.48 15.84
CA THR A 238 4.93 14.04 15.75
C THR A 238 5.33 13.83 14.29
N SER A 239 6.56 13.34 14.08
CA SER A 239 7.02 12.89 12.76
C SER A 239 6.57 11.46 12.43
N GLY A 240 5.63 10.88 13.20
CA GLY A 240 5.14 9.52 13.05
C GLY A 240 5.17 8.69 14.35
N VAL A 241 5.01 7.38 14.20
CA VAL A 241 5.03 6.40 15.29
C VAL A 241 6.45 6.26 15.85
N ASN A 242 6.60 6.36 17.17
CA ASN A 242 7.89 6.21 17.82
C ASN A 242 8.42 4.76 17.81
N ASP A 243 9.70 4.59 18.15
CA ASP A 243 10.38 3.29 18.13
C ASP A 243 9.75 2.25 19.06
N ASN A 244 9.25 2.68 20.22
CA ASN A 244 8.64 1.81 21.23
C ASN A 244 7.40 1.08 20.70
N ASN A 245 6.67 1.70 19.78
CA ASN A 245 5.44 1.16 19.20
C ASN A 245 5.69 0.34 17.91
N MET A 246 6.88 0.42 17.31
CA MET A 246 7.17 -0.25 16.02
C MET A 246 7.07 -1.78 16.09
N SER A 247 7.45 -2.39 17.21
CA SER A 247 7.38 -3.85 17.38
C SER A 247 5.94 -4.35 17.48
N ALA A 248 5.06 -3.57 18.14
CA ALA A 248 3.63 -3.87 18.21
C ALA A 248 3.01 -3.76 16.80
N MET A 249 3.30 -2.68 16.08
CA MET A 249 2.87 -2.49 14.68
C MET A 249 3.33 -3.63 13.77
N ALA A 250 4.61 -4.04 13.87
CA ALA A 250 5.13 -5.16 13.08
C ALA A 250 4.39 -6.47 13.39
N THR A 251 4.09 -6.72 14.67
CA THR A 251 3.33 -7.89 15.10
C THR A 251 1.92 -7.87 14.53
N SER A 252 1.20 -6.75 14.69
CA SER A 252 -0.17 -6.59 14.18
C SER A 252 -0.21 -6.74 12.65
N TYR A 253 0.72 -6.14 11.92
CA TYR A 253 0.78 -6.27 10.46
C TYR A 253 1.07 -7.71 10.03
N THR A 254 1.97 -8.40 10.75
CA THR A 254 2.30 -9.81 10.46
C THR A 254 1.09 -10.70 10.67
N LEU A 255 0.40 -10.57 11.81
CA LEU A 255 -0.77 -11.38 12.14
C LEU A 255 -1.93 -11.11 11.17
N THR A 256 -2.25 -9.84 10.91
CA THR A 256 -3.30 -9.48 9.95
C THR A 256 -2.97 -9.94 8.54
N SER A 257 -1.70 -9.87 8.11
CA SER A 257 -1.25 -10.43 6.83
C SER A 257 -1.41 -11.95 6.76
N LEU A 258 -1.06 -12.67 7.84
CA LEU A 258 -1.23 -14.13 7.92
C LEU A 258 -2.69 -14.53 7.78
N LEU A 259 -3.57 -13.88 8.56
CA LEU A 259 -5.01 -14.16 8.54
C LEU A 259 -5.61 -13.82 7.19
N SER A 260 -5.30 -12.64 6.65
CA SER A 260 -5.83 -12.17 5.37
C SER A 260 -5.34 -13.02 4.21
N THR A 261 -4.08 -13.46 4.22
CA THR A 261 -3.55 -14.36 3.18
C THR A 261 -4.17 -15.74 3.27
N SER A 262 -4.31 -16.29 4.48
CA SER A 262 -4.99 -17.59 4.70
C SER A 262 -6.44 -17.54 4.21
N ALA A 263 -7.16 -16.48 4.56
CA ALA A 263 -8.54 -16.27 4.16
C ALA A 263 -8.71 -16.09 2.65
N ALA A 264 -7.84 -15.29 2.03
CA ALA A 264 -7.81 -15.12 0.59
C ALA A 264 -7.56 -16.45 -0.12
N ASN A 265 -6.65 -17.29 0.40
CA ASN A 265 -6.39 -18.61 -0.20
C ASN A 265 -7.61 -19.54 -0.11
N ILE A 266 -8.29 -19.60 1.03
CA ILE A 266 -9.53 -20.39 1.18
C ILE A 266 -10.62 -19.89 0.22
N ALA A 267 -10.78 -18.56 0.11
CA ALA A 267 -11.76 -17.97 -0.78
C ALA A 267 -11.44 -18.25 -2.26
N VAL A 268 -10.17 -18.17 -2.65
CA VAL A 268 -9.70 -18.49 -4.01
C VAL A 268 -9.92 -19.97 -4.33
N GLU A 269 -9.59 -20.87 -3.41
CA GLU A 269 -9.80 -22.31 -3.59
C GLU A 269 -11.28 -22.64 -3.87
N SER A 270 -12.20 -22.01 -3.15
CA SER A 270 -13.64 -22.18 -3.41
C SER A 270 -14.07 -21.64 -4.78
N ILE A 271 -13.52 -20.52 -5.23
CA ILE A 271 -13.78 -20.00 -6.59
C ILE A 271 -13.28 -21.01 -7.64
N GLU A 272 -12.12 -21.61 -7.42
CA GLU A 272 -11.52 -22.60 -8.33
C GLU A 272 -12.28 -23.94 -8.33
N GLN A 273 -12.77 -24.42 -7.19
CA GLN A 273 -13.56 -25.66 -7.07
C GLN A 273 -14.93 -25.56 -7.75
N ASN A 274 -15.53 -24.37 -7.78
CA ASN A 274 -16.81 -24.11 -8.44
C ASN A 274 -16.68 -23.87 -9.96
N ARG A 275 -15.51 -24.14 -10.52
CA ARG A 275 -15.27 -23.98 -11.95
C ARG A 275 -15.95 -25.10 -12.74
N GLU A 276 -16.86 -24.73 -13.63
CA GLU A 276 -17.43 -25.69 -14.58
C GLU A 276 -16.32 -26.25 -15.50
N PRO A 277 -16.26 -27.59 -15.71
CA PRO A 277 -15.33 -28.18 -16.67
C PRO A 277 -15.68 -27.72 -18.08
N ARG A 278 -14.73 -27.09 -18.78
CA ARG A 278 -14.94 -26.49 -20.11
C ARG A 278 -14.17 -27.22 -21.21
N MET A 279 -14.80 -27.30 -22.38
CA MET A 279 -14.19 -27.76 -23.62
C MET A 279 -13.20 -26.72 -24.16
N PRO A 280 -12.13 -27.14 -24.87
CA PRO A 280 -11.02 -26.27 -25.27
C PRO A 280 -11.38 -25.13 -26.25
N GLU A 281 -12.57 -25.13 -26.84
CA GLU A 281 -13.03 -24.07 -27.77
C GLU A 281 -13.63 -22.83 -27.08
N ASP A 282 -13.98 -22.89 -25.78
CA ASP A 282 -14.65 -21.79 -25.05
C ASP A 282 -13.69 -20.84 -24.29
N MET A 283 -12.42 -20.81 -24.69
CA MET A 283 -11.35 -20.17 -23.91
C MET A 283 -11.27 -18.63 -23.98
N ASP A 284 -12.23 -17.92 -24.60
CA ASP A 284 -11.95 -16.53 -24.98
C ASP A 284 -12.33 -15.45 -23.95
N MET A 285 -13.30 -15.64 -23.04
CA MET A 285 -13.66 -14.54 -22.08
C MET A 285 -14.07 -15.00 -20.68
N SER A 286 -14.43 -16.28 -20.50
CA SER A 286 -14.97 -16.80 -19.23
C SER A 286 -13.93 -16.95 -18.11
N GLY A 287 -12.67 -17.19 -18.48
CA GLY A 287 -11.53 -17.28 -17.55
C GLY A 287 -11.04 -15.93 -17.04
N PHE A 288 -11.36 -14.82 -17.72
CA PHE A 288 -11.07 -13.48 -17.22
C PHE A 288 -11.95 -13.13 -16.02
N GLY A 289 -13.23 -13.49 -16.04
CA GLY A 289 -14.16 -13.27 -14.91
C GLY A 289 -13.73 -13.99 -13.62
N GLU A 290 -13.25 -15.24 -13.71
CA GLU A 290 -12.69 -15.97 -12.56
C GLU A 290 -11.39 -15.34 -12.05
N SER A 291 -10.50 -14.96 -12.98
CA SER A 291 -9.24 -14.31 -12.63
C SER A 291 -9.45 -12.93 -11.99
N ALA A 292 -10.46 -12.19 -12.44
CA ALA A 292 -10.89 -10.93 -11.87
C ALA A 292 -11.52 -11.13 -10.48
N ALA A 293 -12.33 -12.19 -10.26
CA ALA A 293 -12.86 -12.53 -8.94
C ALA A 293 -11.73 -12.87 -7.95
N ILE A 294 -10.75 -13.69 -8.35
CA ILE A 294 -9.55 -13.99 -7.55
C ILE A 294 -8.76 -12.71 -7.23
N ALA A 295 -8.55 -11.85 -8.23
CA ALA A 295 -7.88 -10.56 -8.04
C ALA A 295 -8.65 -9.65 -7.05
N ALA A 296 -9.97 -9.64 -7.12
CA ALA A 296 -10.83 -8.86 -6.24
C ALA A 296 -10.81 -9.39 -4.80
N VAL A 297 -10.88 -10.71 -4.58
CA VAL A 297 -10.71 -11.32 -3.25
C VAL A 297 -9.37 -10.90 -2.63
N ARG A 298 -8.27 -11.05 -3.37
CA ARG A 298 -6.93 -10.64 -2.90
C ARG A 298 -6.86 -9.14 -2.63
N ALA A 299 -7.51 -8.33 -3.45
CA ALA A 299 -7.59 -6.88 -3.26
C ALA A 299 -8.35 -6.48 -1.99
N LEU A 300 -9.47 -7.15 -1.70
CA LEU A 300 -10.27 -6.91 -0.50
C LEU A 300 -9.48 -7.26 0.76
N PHE A 301 -8.87 -8.45 0.81
CA PHE A 301 -8.09 -8.88 1.96
C PHE A 301 -6.84 -8.03 2.18
N ASN A 302 -6.13 -7.64 1.11
CA ASN A 302 -5.00 -6.72 1.22
C ASN A 302 -5.44 -5.31 1.65
N THR A 303 -6.64 -4.86 1.24
CA THR A 303 -7.23 -3.61 1.74
C THR A 303 -7.46 -3.70 3.25
N ALA A 304 -8.03 -4.80 3.74
CA ALA A 304 -8.33 -4.98 5.16
C ALA A 304 -7.06 -4.90 6.03
N VAL A 305 -5.97 -5.56 5.63
CA VAL A 305 -4.66 -5.43 6.30
C VAL A 305 -4.23 -3.96 6.42
N GLU A 306 -4.33 -3.23 5.32
CA GLU A 306 -3.86 -1.84 5.25
C GLU A 306 -4.77 -0.85 5.97
N VAL A 307 -6.07 -1.15 6.10
CA VAL A 307 -6.99 -0.38 6.96
C VAL A 307 -6.57 -0.50 8.41
N VAL A 308 -6.33 -1.73 8.88
CA VAL A 308 -5.88 -1.97 10.25
C VAL A 308 -4.52 -1.33 10.49
N ASP A 309 -3.55 -1.52 9.58
CA ASP A 309 -2.23 -0.91 9.66
C ASP A 309 -2.28 0.61 9.72
N ALA A 310 -3.06 1.24 8.84
CA ALA A 310 -3.16 2.69 8.80
C ALA A 310 -3.86 3.26 10.05
N ALA A 311 -4.92 2.60 10.52
CA ALA A 311 -5.64 3.00 11.73
C ALA A 311 -4.76 2.85 12.97
N LEU A 312 -4.00 1.76 13.10
CA LEU A 312 -3.07 1.54 14.21
C LEU A 312 -1.89 2.50 14.16
N THR A 313 -1.30 2.69 12.97
CA THR A 313 -0.21 3.67 12.77
C THR A 313 -0.67 5.03 13.27
N LYS A 314 -1.88 5.44 12.87
CA LYS A 314 -2.38 6.76 13.24
C LYS A 314 -2.77 6.84 14.70
N HIS A 315 -3.35 5.78 15.27
CA HIS A 315 -3.60 5.69 16.70
C HIS A 315 -2.33 5.84 17.54
N TYR A 316 -1.26 5.10 17.23
CA TYR A 316 0.00 5.21 17.96
C TYR A 316 0.68 6.57 17.78
N GLU A 317 0.66 7.12 16.56
CA GLU A 317 1.21 8.46 16.29
C GLU A 317 0.48 9.56 17.08
N THR A 318 -0.84 9.48 17.20
CA THR A 318 -1.61 10.53 17.88
C THR A 318 -1.64 10.33 19.39
N SER A 319 -1.81 9.10 19.87
CA SER A 319 -1.88 8.79 21.31
C SER A 319 -0.59 9.15 22.06
N GLN A 320 0.58 9.01 21.43
CA GLN A 320 1.87 9.36 22.05
C GLN A 320 2.03 10.86 22.35
N VAL A 321 1.19 11.73 21.78
CA VAL A 321 1.22 13.19 21.99
C VAL A 321 -0.14 13.79 22.35
N GLY A 322 -1.11 12.94 22.74
CA GLY A 322 -2.45 13.40 23.11
C GLY A 322 -3.24 14.02 21.95
N GLY A 323 -2.93 13.65 20.71
CA GLY A 323 -3.69 14.02 19.53
C GLY A 323 -4.81 13.01 19.22
N GLU A 324 -5.63 13.36 18.23
CA GLU A 324 -6.73 12.52 17.74
C GLU A 324 -6.69 12.37 16.22
N GLN A 325 -7.18 11.23 15.72
CA GLN A 325 -7.45 11.02 14.29
C GLN A 325 -8.89 11.38 13.96
N THR A 326 -9.11 12.06 12.84
CA THR A 326 -10.44 12.51 12.42
C THR A 326 -10.67 12.22 10.94
N PHE A 327 -11.91 11.97 10.55
CA PHE A 327 -12.29 11.96 9.13
C PHE A 327 -12.02 13.33 8.49
N ASN A 328 -11.44 13.36 7.28
CA ASN A 328 -11.23 14.60 6.53
C ASN A 328 -11.13 14.35 5.02
N VAL A 329 -12.03 14.96 4.24
CA VAL A 329 -12.06 14.88 2.76
C VAL A 329 -11.83 16.26 2.12
N GLY A 330 -11.71 17.34 2.89
CA GLY A 330 -11.79 18.72 2.38
C GLY A 330 -10.47 19.48 2.37
N ASP A 331 -9.68 19.42 3.44
CA ASP A 331 -8.66 20.45 3.67
C ASP A 331 -7.32 20.16 2.99
N LYS A 332 -7.14 18.95 2.45
CA LYS A 332 -5.84 18.44 2.00
C LYS A 332 -5.92 17.65 0.69
N LEU A 333 -7.00 17.83 -0.08
CA LEU A 333 -7.20 17.22 -1.39
C LEU A 333 -7.15 18.27 -2.53
N PRO A 334 -6.58 17.92 -3.70
CA PRO A 334 -5.65 16.81 -3.89
C PRO A 334 -4.33 17.07 -3.16
N MET A 335 -3.75 16.02 -2.58
CA MET A 335 -2.36 16.13 -2.11
C MET A 335 -1.41 16.27 -3.31
N THR A 336 -0.26 16.91 -3.09
CA THR A 336 0.75 17.14 -4.13
C THR A 336 2.08 16.45 -3.83
N ASP A 337 2.09 15.44 -2.94
CA ASP A 337 3.29 14.73 -2.48
C ASP A 337 3.78 13.67 -3.49
N HIS A 338 3.82 14.01 -4.78
CA HIS A 338 4.21 13.09 -5.86
C HIS A 338 5.66 12.60 -5.74
N ASP A 339 6.50 13.38 -5.04
CA ASP A 339 7.87 13.03 -4.72
C ASP A 339 7.96 11.75 -3.86
N ARG A 340 6.86 11.35 -3.21
CA ARG A 340 6.69 10.07 -2.52
C ARG A 340 6.89 8.86 -3.45
N LEU A 341 6.59 8.96 -4.75
CA LEU A 341 6.87 7.88 -5.70
C LEU A 341 8.35 7.50 -5.67
N LEU A 342 9.24 8.48 -5.68
CA LEU A 342 10.68 8.26 -5.76
C LEU A 342 11.30 7.80 -4.43
N ASP A 343 10.51 7.78 -3.35
CA ASP A 343 10.95 7.39 -2.02
C ASP A 343 10.31 6.07 -1.60
N ASN A 344 8.97 6.08 -1.49
CA ASN A 344 8.21 5.02 -0.89
C ASN A 344 7.91 3.90 -1.87
N SER A 345 7.74 4.16 -3.18
CA SER A 345 7.45 3.07 -4.14
C SER A 345 8.64 2.13 -4.26
N ILE A 346 9.86 2.68 -4.20
CA ILE A 346 11.11 1.91 -4.24
C ILE A 346 11.23 1.04 -2.99
N ALA A 347 11.00 1.60 -1.80
CA ALA A 347 11.01 0.82 -0.56
C ALA A 347 9.87 -0.21 -0.49
N ARG A 348 8.68 0.11 -1.01
CA ARG A 348 7.54 -0.82 -1.09
C ARG A 348 7.78 -1.97 -2.04
N PHE A 349 8.41 -1.68 -3.19
CA PHE A 349 8.86 -2.70 -4.13
C PHE A 349 9.74 -3.71 -3.40
N SER A 350 10.77 -3.23 -2.68
CA SER A 350 11.63 -4.11 -1.87
C SER A 350 10.89 -4.92 -0.82
N TRP A 351 9.91 -4.32 -0.14
CA TRP A 351 9.12 -5.01 0.87
C TRP A 351 8.32 -6.18 0.27
N ASN A 352 7.65 -5.94 -0.86
CA ASN A 352 6.89 -6.95 -1.59
C ASN A 352 7.80 -8.02 -2.22
N GLN A 353 8.96 -7.61 -2.74
CA GLN A 353 9.93 -8.54 -3.34
C GLN A 353 10.48 -9.50 -2.29
N LEU A 354 10.81 -9.01 -1.09
CA LEU A 354 11.30 -9.87 -0.01
C LEU A 354 10.23 -10.88 0.42
N ALA A 355 9.00 -10.45 0.64
CA ALA A 355 7.90 -11.33 1.00
C ALA A 355 7.62 -12.37 -0.10
N GLY A 356 7.64 -11.95 -1.37
CA GLY A 356 7.47 -12.84 -2.52
C GLY A 356 8.60 -13.86 -2.66
N MET A 357 9.85 -13.45 -2.41
CA MET A 357 11.01 -14.35 -2.48
C MET A 357 10.96 -15.40 -1.38
N ILE A 358 10.67 -15.00 -0.14
CA ILE A 358 10.53 -15.93 0.99
C ILE A 358 9.40 -16.91 0.72
N ASN A 359 8.25 -16.44 0.23
CA ASN A 359 7.14 -17.31 -0.15
C ASN A 359 7.55 -18.33 -1.22
N LEU A 360 8.18 -17.90 -2.30
CA LEU A 360 8.63 -18.80 -3.37
C LEU A 360 9.65 -19.83 -2.87
N ALA A 361 10.62 -19.41 -2.06
CA ALA A 361 11.61 -20.32 -1.47
C ALA A 361 10.94 -21.39 -0.61
N MET A 362 9.96 -21.00 0.20
CA MET A 362 9.21 -21.93 1.04
C MET A 362 8.28 -22.84 0.25
N SER A 363 7.70 -22.37 -0.86
CA SER A 363 6.99 -23.23 -1.81
C SER A 363 7.91 -24.29 -2.40
N LYS A 364 9.17 -23.95 -2.75
CA LYS A 364 10.16 -24.94 -3.21
C LYS A 364 10.55 -25.95 -2.13
N VAL A 365 10.65 -25.52 -0.88
CA VAL A 365 10.83 -26.45 0.25
C VAL A 365 9.62 -27.39 0.40
N ALA A 366 8.40 -26.87 0.29
CA ALA A 366 7.17 -27.66 0.36
C ALA A 366 7.07 -28.70 -0.77
N GLU A 367 7.41 -28.31 -1.99
CA GLU A 367 7.51 -29.21 -3.15
C GLU A 367 8.55 -30.31 -2.89
N SER A 368 9.76 -29.95 -2.47
CA SER A 368 10.85 -30.91 -2.25
C SER A 368 10.59 -31.92 -1.12
N SER A 369 9.81 -31.52 -0.11
CA SER A 369 9.41 -32.38 1.01
C SER A 369 8.16 -33.21 0.74
N ASN A 370 7.59 -33.09 -0.48
CA ASN A 370 6.31 -33.66 -0.87
C ASN A 370 5.17 -33.24 0.08
N LEU A 371 5.28 -32.07 0.72
CA LEU A 371 4.29 -31.58 1.68
C LEU A 371 2.97 -31.29 1.00
N ALA A 372 2.99 -30.67 -0.19
CA ALA A 372 1.79 -30.38 -0.95
C ALA A 372 0.97 -31.65 -1.23
N ALA A 373 1.61 -32.74 -1.65
CA ALA A 373 0.92 -34.00 -1.88
C ALA A 373 0.44 -34.71 -0.59
N ARG A 374 0.99 -34.35 0.57
CA ARG A 374 0.63 -34.94 1.88
C ARG A 374 -0.45 -34.16 2.61
N SER A 375 -0.48 -32.84 2.46
CA SER A 375 -1.42 -31.95 3.12
C SER A 375 -1.49 -30.59 2.40
N ASP A 376 -2.55 -30.40 1.63
CA ASP A 376 -2.85 -29.12 0.96
C ASP A 376 -2.99 -27.98 1.97
N SER A 377 -3.69 -28.22 3.07
CA SER A 377 -3.87 -27.22 4.14
C SER A 377 -2.55 -26.79 4.78
N ALA A 378 -1.61 -27.72 5.02
CA ALA A 378 -0.28 -27.37 5.53
C ALA A 378 0.53 -26.56 4.51
N SER A 379 0.42 -26.87 3.22
CA SER A 379 1.07 -26.12 2.15
C SER A 379 0.52 -24.69 2.03
N VAL A 380 -0.81 -24.53 2.08
CA VAL A 380 -1.49 -23.23 2.07
C VAL A 380 -1.12 -22.41 3.31
N PHE A 381 -1.12 -23.02 4.49
CA PHE A 381 -0.71 -22.36 5.73
C PHE A 381 0.76 -21.92 5.71
N LEU A 382 1.65 -22.78 5.18
CA LEU A 382 3.06 -22.45 5.02
C LEU A 382 3.25 -21.27 4.07
N SER A 383 2.52 -21.23 2.95
CA SER A 383 2.54 -20.13 2.00
C SER A 383 2.11 -18.80 2.66
N ALA A 384 0.99 -18.82 3.40
CA ALA A 384 0.49 -17.65 4.12
C ALA A 384 1.48 -17.18 5.21
N THR A 385 2.02 -18.12 5.98
CA THR A 385 3.00 -17.86 7.05
C THR A 385 4.30 -17.28 6.49
N SER A 386 4.79 -17.81 5.38
CA SER A 386 6.03 -17.34 4.73
C SER A 386 5.88 -15.92 4.20
N THR A 387 4.72 -15.62 3.59
CA THR A 387 4.40 -14.27 3.12
C THR A 387 4.32 -13.29 4.29
N ALA A 388 3.58 -13.64 5.35
CA ALA A 388 3.44 -12.83 6.54
C ALA A 388 4.79 -12.58 7.24
N ALA A 389 5.61 -13.63 7.38
CA ALA A 389 6.95 -13.52 7.96
C ALA A 389 7.84 -12.57 7.15
N GLY A 390 7.82 -12.66 5.82
CA GLY A 390 8.58 -11.76 4.97
C GLY A 390 8.18 -10.29 5.13
N PHE A 391 6.87 -10.03 5.25
CA PHE A 391 6.40 -8.70 5.59
C PHE A 391 6.84 -8.26 6.99
N GLY A 392 6.66 -9.10 8.01
CA GLY A 392 7.00 -8.82 9.41
C GLY A 392 8.48 -8.51 9.64
N LEU A 393 9.37 -9.33 9.07
CA LEU A 393 10.83 -9.19 9.21
C LEU A 393 11.36 -7.83 8.74
N SER A 394 10.66 -7.20 7.80
CA SER A 394 11.07 -5.94 7.18
C SER A 394 10.15 -4.76 7.50
N TYR A 395 9.06 -5.01 8.24
CA TYR A 395 8.04 -4.01 8.57
C TYR A 395 8.66 -2.76 9.21
N ARG A 396 9.39 -2.95 10.32
CA ARG A 396 9.96 -1.84 11.11
C ARG A 396 10.86 -0.96 10.24
N ASN A 397 11.87 -1.55 9.59
CA ASN A 397 12.83 -0.81 8.77
C ASN A 397 12.15 -0.07 7.62
N THR A 398 11.14 -0.67 7.00
CA THR A 398 10.41 -0.09 5.87
C THR A 398 9.53 1.08 6.32
N ASN A 399 8.74 0.91 7.37
CA ASN A 399 7.81 1.94 7.85
C ASN A 399 8.54 3.11 8.53
N GLN A 400 9.62 2.86 9.27
CA GLN A 400 10.49 3.95 9.77
C GLN A 400 11.16 4.70 8.62
N THR A 401 11.55 4.00 7.54
CA THR A 401 12.06 4.62 6.31
C THR A 401 11.00 5.50 5.63
N TYR A 402 9.73 5.09 5.59
CA TYR A 402 8.64 5.93 5.05
C TYR A 402 8.46 7.23 5.84
N GLN A 403 8.49 7.16 7.17
CA GLN A 403 8.37 8.33 8.03
C GLN A 403 9.57 9.27 7.89
N ALA A 404 10.78 8.70 7.85
CA ALA A 404 12.01 9.43 7.56
C ALA A 404 11.91 10.19 6.22
N HIS A 405 11.50 9.51 5.15
CA HIS A 405 11.32 10.15 3.84
C HIS A 405 10.26 11.26 3.87
N ALA A 406 9.11 11.03 4.52
CA ALA A 406 8.08 12.04 4.66
C ALA A 406 8.60 13.31 5.37
N ARG A 407 9.39 13.14 6.43
CA ARG A 407 9.98 14.27 7.16
C ARG A 407 11.06 14.99 6.36
N VAL A 408 11.92 14.26 5.64
CA VAL A 408 12.90 14.86 4.72
C VAL A 408 12.23 15.66 3.61
N ARG A 409 11.17 15.12 2.97
CA ARG A 409 10.42 15.85 1.94
C ARG A 409 9.82 17.14 2.49
N SER A 410 9.24 17.08 3.68
CA SER A 410 8.69 18.25 4.36
C SER A 410 9.77 19.31 4.65
N ALA A 411 10.95 18.90 5.12
CA ALA A 411 12.07 19.81 5.38
C ALA A 411 12.62 20.46 4.11
N VAL A 412 12.81 19.68 3.04
CA VAL A 412 13.26 20.19 1.74
C VAL A 412 12.24 21.15 1.12
N ALA A 413 10.94 20.88 1.26
CA ALA A 413 9.89 21.77 0.80
C ALA A 413 9.92 23.11 1.55
N ALA A 414 10.08 23.09 2.88
CA ALA A 414 10.20 24.29 3.69
C ALA A 414 11.44 25.13 3.31
N GLN A 415 12.61 24.49 3.10
CA GLN A 415 13.83 25.19 2.66
C GLN A 415 13.64 25.89 1.32
N ARG A 416 12.95 25.26 0.35
CA ARG A 416 12.66 25.88 -0.95
C ARG A 416 11.76 27.11 -0.84
N GLN A 417 10.80 27.09 0.08
CA GLN A 417 9.93 28.24 0.34
C GLN A 417 10.71 29.42 0.92
N VAL A 418 11.61 29.17 1.88
CA VAL A 418 12.47 30.21 2.46
C VAL A 418 13.33 30.87 1.38
N VAL A 419 14.02 30.09 0.56
CA VAL A 419 14.85 30.61 -0.54
C VAL A 419 14.03 31.42 -1.56
N ALA A 420 12.80 30.98 -1.88
CA ALA A 420 11.92 31.71 -2.78
C ALA A 420 11.48 33.07 -2.20
N LEU A 421 11.22 33.13 -0.89
CA LEU A 421 10.85 34.37 -0.19
C LEU A 421 12.05 35.34 -0.07
N GLU A 422 13.24 34.83 0.18
CA GLU A 422 14.48 35.63 0.21
C GLU A 422 14.78 36.24 -1.17
N ALA A 423 14.62 35.48 -2.26
CA ALA A 423 14.81 35.98 -3.62
C ALA A 423 13.81 37.10 -4.02
N ILE A 424 12.58 37.06 -3.48
CA ILE A 424 11.59 38.12 -3.66
C ILE A 424 11.98 39.38 -2.87
N SER A 425 12.56 39.20 -1.68
CA SER A 425 13.03 40.31 -0.83
C SER A 425 14.25 41.04 -1.40
N GLU A 426 15.09 40.37 -2.19
CA GLU A 426 16.30 40.95 -2.78
C GLU A 426 16.09 41.63 -4.15
N THR A 427 14.87 41.64 -4.69
CA THR A 427 14.56 42.28 -5.99
C THR A 427 13.58 43.45 -5.81
N PRO A 428 14.03 44.69 -5.53
CA PRO A 428 13.14 45.84 -5.48
C PRO A 428 12.72 46.22 -6.92
N GLY A 429 11.52 45.81 -7.33
CA GLY A 429 10.89 46.26 -8.58
C GLY A 429 10.12 45.22 -9.39
N ALA A 430 10.14 43.94 -9.02
CA ALA A 430 9.27 42.96 -9.66
C ALA A 430 7.86 43.05 -9.07
N VAL A 431 6.89 43.45 -9.88
CA VAL A 431 5.46 43.49 -9.54
C VAL A 431 5.06 42.15 -8.91
N ALA A 432 4.60 42.21 -7.65
CA ALA A 432 4.12 41.05 -6.93
C ALA A 432 2.99 40.36 -7.71
N PRO A 433 3.03 39.03 -7.91
CA PRO A 433 1.83 38.28 -8.25
C PRO A 433 0.81 38.51 -7.13
N SER A 434 -0.45 38.78 -7.47
CA SER A 434 -1.50 39.02 -6.49
C SER A 434 -1.59 37.85 -5.48
N SER A 435 -1.82 38.22 -4.22
CA SER A 435 -1.85 37.36 -3.02
C SER A 435 -2.87 36.21 -3.03
N GLU A 436 -3.60 36.02 -4.12
CA GLU A 436 -4.54 34.92 -4.32
C GLU A 436 -3.89 33.66 -4.93
N GLN A 437 -2.68 33.76 -5.48
CA GLN A 437 -2.05 32.63 -6.18
C GLN A 437 -1.17 31.72 -5.29
N TRP A 438 -0.82 32.17 -4.08
CA TRP A 438 0.11 31.47 -3.18
C TRP A 438 -0.50 30.98 -1.85
N THR A 439 -1.75 31.29 -1.57
CA THR A 439 -2.44 30.93 -0.31
C THR A 439 -2.91 29.47 -0.24
N ARG A 440 -2.63 28.63 -1.25
CA ARG A 440 -3.04 27.20 -1.26
C ARG A 440 -2.03 26.22 -0.67
N SER A 441 -0.97 26.66 0.00
CA SER A 441 0.15 25.78 0.40
C SER A 441 0.58 25.85 1.87
N GLN A 442 -0.25 26.38 2.77
CA GLN A 442 -0.04 26.24 4.22
C GLN A 442 -1.29 25.66 4.88
N PRO A 443 -1.15 24.70 5.82
CA PRO A 443 -2.21 24.37 6.76
C PRO A 443 -2.27 25.47 7.83
N ASP A 444 -3.30 26.31 7.79
CA ASP A 444 -3.57 27.28 8.84
C ASP A 444 -3.74 26.56 10.19
N GLN A 445 -2.88 26.92 11.15
CA GLN A 445 -3.25 26.85 12.56
C GLN A 445 -4.14 28.06 12.85
N PRO A 446 -5.35 27.89 13.43
CA PRO A 446 -6.07 29.05 13.92
C PRO A 446 -5.33 29.60 15.15
N PRO A 447 -5.04 30.90 15.21
CA PRO A 447 -4.52 31.50 16.44
C PRO A 447 -5.59 31.38 17.53
N ALA A 448 -5.17 30.89 18.69
CA ALA A 448 -5.90 31.08 19.94
C ALA A 448 -5.95 32.59 20.16
N ASP A 449 -7.14 33.19 20.03
CA ASP A 449 -7.60 34.45 20.64
C ASP A 449 -8.64 35.10 19.73
N ARG A 450 -9.89 34.62 19.82
CA ARG A 450 -11.15 35.36 19.58
C ARG A 450 -12.33 34.41 19.76
N MET A 451 -12.67 34.10 21.01
CA MET A 451 -14.07 33.87 21.35
C MET A 451 -14.63 35.21 21.79
N GLN A 452 -15.44 35.83 20.93
CA GLN A 452 -16.40 36.83 21.38
C GLN A 452 -17.70 36.66 20.60
N GLU A 453 -18.77 36.65 21.38
CA GLU A 453 -20.18 36.47 21.07
C GLU A 453 -20.65 37.20 19.82
N ILE A 454 -21.47 36.53 19.00
CA ILE A 454 -22.72 37.12 18.48
C ILE A 454 -23.79 36.03 18.50
N GLY A 455 -24.84 36.27 19.28
CA GLY A 455 -26.03 35.44 19.35
C GLY A 455 -27.08 35.75 18.27
N SER A 456 -28.03 34.82 18.20
CA SER A 456 -29.42 34.95 17.78
C SER A 456 -29.76 35.34 16.33
N SER A 457 -30.38 34.38 15.63
CA SER A 457 -31.72 34.61 15.07
C SER A 457 -32.50 33.29 14.95
N LEU A 458 -33.67 33.30 15.56
CA LEU A 458 -34.72 32.29 15.64
C LEU A 458 -35.18 31.74 14.28
N THR A 459 -35.57 30.46 14.26
CA THR A 459 -36.89 30.07 13.73
C THR A 459 -37.48 28.93 14.56
N THR A 460 -38.59 29.24 15.23
CA THR A 460 -39.49 28.35 15.94
C THR A 460 -40.32 27.54 14.95
N ILE A 461 -40.43 26.22 15.13
CA ILE A 461 -41.65 25.48 14.75
C ILE A 461 -42.06 24.64 15.96
N SER A 462 -43.25 24.99 16.44
CA SER A 462 -44.01 24.36 17.51
C SER A 462 -44.66 23.09 16.97
N GLU A 463 -44.57 21.97 17.68
CA GLU A 463 -45.65 20.98 17.69
C GLU A 463 -45.66 20.21 19.03
N SER A 464 -46.79 20.34 19.69
CA SER A 464 -47.19 19.83 20.99
C SER A 464 -47.86 18.47 20.85
N ILE A 465 -47.42 17.45 21.59
CA ILE A 465 -48.27 16.32 22.00
C ILE A 465 -47.90 15.94 23.44
N GLU A 466 -48.85 16.16 24.36
CA GLU A 466 -48.82 15.69 25.75
C GLU A 466 -48.98 14.17 25.87
N PRO A 467 -48.51 13.54 26.97
CA PRO A 467 -48.67 12.11 27.23
C PRO A 467 -49.94 11.82 28.05
N PRO A 468 -50.48 10.59 28.04
CA PRO A 468 -51.32 10.13 29.12
C PRO A 468 -50.52 9.37 30.17
N LEU A 469 -50.76 9.85 31.39
CA LEU A 469 -50.46 9.33 32.71
C LEU A 469 -50.60 7.81 32.91
N GLY A 470 -49.67 7.29 33.70
CA GLY A 470 -49.87 6.29 34.74
C GLY A 470 -48.98 6.65 35.91
#